data_AF-A0A0L7LI41-F1
#
_entry.id   AF-A0A0L7LI41-F1
#
_cell.length_a   1.000
_cell.length_b   1.000
_cell.length_c   1.000
_cell.angle_alpha   90.00
_cell.angle_beta   90.00
_cell.angle_gamma   90.00
#
_symmetry.space_group_name_H-M   'P 1'
#
loop_
_entity.id
_entity.type
_entity.pdbx_description
1 polymer ?
#
loop_
_entity_poly.entity_id
_entity_poly.type
_entity_poly.pdbx_seq_one_letter_code
_entity_poly.pdbx_strand_id
1 'polypeptide(L)'
;MYHLLLVSYLALFGSVIALSDVNQQCIAENSEAWSNDNLIGTWYKMWKFTLFGGMVDSWSCAELNFTRPTADILQEYKNKYNDPDLPYNMDDNPVLVNDGYTVDGLVFGHNIAKFYVLTPNTTALLNWDGYAVDAYRLLSPKYIMYTQCALRGHTRWLLSNDRFAPVAEMQDLIKNNAVLNHLDGQRYCATY
;
A
#
# COMPACT_ATOMS: atom_id res chain seq x y z
N MET A 1 -20.17 -23.46 37.02
CA MET A 1 -20.02 -23.59 35.56
C MET A 1 -20.57 -22.36 34.81
N TYR A 2 -20.20 -21.13 35.20
CA TYR A 2 -20.63 -19.91 34.49
C TYR A 2 -19.53 -18.83 34.33
N HIS A 3 -18.35 -19.02 34.92
CA HIS A 3 -17.26 -18.03 34.86
C HIS A 3 -16.22 -18.30 33.76
N LEU A 4 -16.22 -19.49 33.16
CA LEU A 4 -15.26 -19.88 32.11
C LEU A 4 -15.70 -19.52 30.68
N LEU A 5 -16.95 -19.07 30.50
CA LEU A 5 -17.48 -18.68 29.18
C LEU A 5 -17.38 -17.17 28.89
N LEU A 6 -17.13 -16.34 29.91
CA LEU A 6 -17.02 -14.88 29.73
C LEU A 6 -15.63 -14.45 29.24
N VAL A 7 -14.57 -15.18 29.62
CA VAL A 7 -13.19 -14.83 29.28
C VAL A 7 -12.88 -15.12 27.80
N SER A 8 -13.57 -16.08 27.19
CA SER A 8 -13.42 -16.40 25.76
C SER A 8 -14.14 -15.43 24.82
N TYR A 9 -15.10 -14.62 25.32
CA TYR A 9 -15.76 -13.58 24.50
C TYR A 9 -14.95 -12.28 24.41
N LEU A 10 -14.11 -11.99 25.40
CA LEU A 10 -13.24 -10.80 25.40
C LEU A 10 -12.01 -10.94 24.48
N ALA A 11 -11.66 -12.15 24.06
CA ALA A 11 -10.53 -12.39 23.16
C ALA A 11 -10.84 -12.12 21.67
N LEU A 12 -12.09 -11.83 21.32
CA LEU A 12 -12.53 -11.62 19.93
C LEU A 12 -12.77 -10.13 19.58
N PHE A 13 -12.62 -9.22 20.55
CA PHE A 13 -12.71 -7.77 20.35
C PHE A 13 -11.37 -7.07 20.63
N GLY A 14 -10.26 -7.77 20.37
CA GLY A 14 -8.97 -7.11 20.26
C GLY A 14 -9.00 -6.20 19.04
N SER A 15 -9.38 -4.94 19.24
CA SER A 15 -9.10 -3.86 18.31
C SER A 15 -7.67 -4.03 17.81
N VAL A 16 -7.44 -3.95 16.50
CA VAL A 16 -6.11 -4.10 15.88
C VAL A 16 -5.26 -2.86 16.23
N ILE A 17 -4.88 -2.75 17.50
CA ILE A 17 -4.13 -1.62 18.08
C ILE A 17 -2.62 -1.83 17.88
N ALA A 18 -2.17 -3.09 17.80
CA ALA A 18 -0.75 -3.42 17.70
C ALA A 18 -0.29 -3.78 16.28
N LEU A 19 0.93 -3.36 15.91
CA LEU A 19 1.59 -3.80 14.69
C LEU A 19 1.91 -5.30 14.77
N SER A 20 1.51 -6.07 13.77
CA SER A 20 1.98 -7.45 13.60
C SER A 20 3.51 -7.49 13.37
N ASP A 21 4.17 -8.59 13.73
CA ASP A 21 5.62 -8.78 13.47
C ASP A 21 5.99 -8.55 12.00
N VAL A 22 5.09 -8.95 11.09
CA VAL A 22 5.26 -8.73 9.65
C VAL A 22 5.28 -7.23 9.30
N ASN A 23 4.37 -6.45 9.89
CA ASN A 23 4.33 -5.01 9.68
C ASN A 23 5.56 -4.34 10.31
N GLN A 24 5.95 -4.75 11.52
CA GLN A 24 7.14 -4.20 12.20
C GLN A 24 8.41 -4.43 11.39
N GLN A 25 8.61 -5.66 10.89
CA GLN A 25 9.75 -6.00 10.04
C GLN A 25 9.73 -5.17 8.74
N CYS A 26 8.58 -5.05 8.09
CA CYS A 26 8.45 -4.25 6.87
C CYS A 26 8.79 -2.78 7.09
N ILE A 27 8.34 -2.18 8.21
CA ILE A 27 8.66 -0.80 8.60
C ILE A 27 10.17 -0.67 8.86
N ALA A 28 10.77 -1.62 9.58
CA ALA A 28 12.20 -1.60 9.87
C ALA A 28 13.06 -1.61 8.59
N GLU A 29 12.71 -2.49 7.64
CA GLU A 29 13.38 -2.62 6.32
C GLU A 29 13.16 -1.40 5.40
N ASN A 30 12.19 -0.53 5.72
CA ASN A 30 11.78 0.62 4.90
C ASN A 30 11.68 1.89 5.76
N SER A 31 12.61 2.05 6.70
CA SER A 31 12.67 3.16 7.66
C SER A 31 13.29 4.44 7.10
N GLU A 32 13.81 4.39 5.87
CA GLU A 32 14.37 5.55 5.17
C GLU A 32 13.30 6.64 4.97
N ALA A 33 13.65 7.89 5.26
CA ALA A 33 12.75 9.03 5.13
C ALA A 33 12.40 9.29 3.65
N TRP A 34 11.12 9.42 3.35
CA TRP A 34 10.61 9.64 2.00
C TRP A 34 9.22 10.29 2.00
N SER A 35 9.12 11.50 1.43
CA SER A 35 7.89 12.31 1.41
C SER A 35 6.80 11.73 0.51
N ASN A 36 5.54 11.83 0.95
CA ASN A 36 4.36 11.45 0.17
C ASN A 36 4.10 12.39 -1.00
N ASP A 37 4.69 13.59 -1.00
CA ASP A 37 4.63 14.51 -2.15
C ASP A 37 5.18 13.85 -3.43
N ASN A 38 6.10 12.89 -3.30
CA ASN A 38 6.64 12.13 -4.42
C ASN A 38 5.63 11.13 -5.03
N LEU A 39 4.54 10.83 -4.32
CA LEU A 39 3.46 9.99 -4.82
C LEU A 39 2.44 10.78 -5.64
N ILE A 40 2.35 12.10 -5.46
CA ILE A 40 1.30 12.93 -6.08
C ILE A 40 1.28 12.76 -7.60
N GLY A 41 0.09 12.50 -8.14
CA GLY A 41 -0.15 12.22 -9.55
C GLY A 41 -0.66 10.81 -9.79
N THR A 42 -0.72 10.43 -11.06
CA THR A 42 -1.22 9.12 -11.50
C THR A 42 -0.08 8.14 -11.70
N TRP A 43 -0.23 6.94 -11.13
CA TRP A 43 0.71 5.84 -11.23
C TRP A 43 0.03 4.61 -11.81
N TYR A 44 0.55 4.10 -12.92
CA TYR A 44 0.06 2.92 -13.62
C TYR A 44 0.75 1.67 -13.09
N LYS A 45 -0.01 0.61 -12.82
CA LYS A 45 0.54 -0.70 -12.46
C LYS A 45 1.10 -1.37 -13.72
N MET A 46 2.42 -1.39 -13.86
CA MET A 46 3.11 -1.88 -15.06
C MET A 46 3.57 -3.32 -14.95
N TRP A 47 3.96 -3.76 -13.75
CA TRP A 47 4.46 -5.11 -13.55
C TRP A 47 4.09 -5.60 -12.17
N LYS A 48 3.71 -6.87 -12.06
CA LYS A 48 3.50 -7.55 -10.78
C LYS A 48 4.56 -8.62 -10.61
N PHE A 49 5.23 -8.62 -9.46
CA PHE A 49 6.21 -9.64 -9.10
C PHE A 49 5.62 -10.53 -8.02
N THR A 50 5.76 -11.85 -8.19
CA THR A 50 5.30 -12.83 -7.22
C THR A 50 6.31 -13.96 -7.05
N LEU A 51 6.29 -14.64 -5.90
CA LEU A 51 7.14 -15.82 -5.68
C LEU A 51 6.68 -17.08 -6.42
N PHE A 52 5.39 -17.17 -6.77
CA PHE A 52 4.78 -18.41 -7.25
C PHE A 52 4.59 -18.45 -8.78
N GLY A 53 5.04 -17.42 -9.50
CA GLY A 53 4.99 -17.35 -10.96
C GLY A 53 3.59 -17.59 -11.55
N GLY A 54 3.53 -17.94 -12.84
CA GLY A 54 2.37 -18.58 -13.46
C GLY A 54 1.19 -17.68 -13.86
N MET A 55 1.32 -16.36 -13.86
CA MET A 55 0.27 -15.44 -14.31
C MET A 55 0.51 -14.96 -15.75
N VAL A 56 -0.53 -14.96 -16.59
CA VAL A 56 -0.49 -14.56 -18.02
C VAL A 56 -0.60 -13.05 -18.15
N ASP A 57 0.30 -12.41 -18.89
CA ASP A 57 0.31 -10.96 -19.13
C ASP A 57 -1.09 -10.36 -19.38
N SER A 58 -1.33 -9.20 -18.77
CA SER A 58 -2.62 -8.53 -18.81
C SER A 58 -2.56 -7.24 -19.64
N TRP A 59 -3.60 -7.01 -20.45
CA TRP A 59 -3.83 -5.72 -21.11
C TRP A 59 -4.51 -4.69 -20.20
N SER A 60 -4.86 -5.09 -18.97
CA SER A 60 -5.43 -4.16 -17.99
C SER A 60 -4.37 -3.17 -17.51
N CYS A 61 -4.75 -1.89 -17.51
CA CYS A 61 -3.97 -0.78 -16.98
C CYS A 61 -4.70 -0.18 -15.79
N ALA A 62 -4.59 -0.85 -14.64
CA ALA A 62 -5.06 -0.26 -13.38
C ALA A 62 -4.13 0.90 -12.98
N GLU A 63 -4.73 1.96 -12.46
CA GLU A 63 -4.03 3.16 -12.00
C GLU A 63 -4.28 3.42 -10.52
N LEU A 64 -3.36 4.17 -9.91
CA LEU A 64 -3.47 4.74 -8.58
C LEU A 64 -3.31 6.25 -8.74
N ASN A 65 -4.29 7.01 -8.31
CA ASN A 65 -4.23 8.46 -8.34
C ASN A 65 -4.02 8.99 -6.91
N PHE A 66 -2.93 9.72 -6.70
CA PHE A 66 -2.60 10.33 -5.42
C PHE A 66 -2.80 11.83 -5.45
N THR A 67 -3.56 12.34 -4.47
CA THR A 67 -3.87 13.77 -4.36
C THR A 67 -3.72 14.26 -2.93
N ARG A 68 -3.55 15.58 -2.77
CA ARG A 68 -3.51 16.19 -1.42
C ARG A 68 -4.93 16.22 -0.84
N PRO A 69 -5.16 15.74 0.39
CA PRO A 69 -6.45 15.90 1.05
C PRO A 69 -6.72 17.38 1.36
N THR A 70 -7.99 17.76 1.35
CA THR A 70 -8.42 19.01 1.97
C THR A 70 -8.45 18.86 3.49
N ALA A 71 -8.50 19.98 4.22
CA ALA A 71 -8.62 19.97 5.67
C ALA A 71 -9.89 19.23 6.15
N ASP A 72 -11.01 19.46 5.46
CA ASP A 72 -12.29 18.82 5.78
C ASP A 72 -12.23 17.30 5.61
N ILE A 73 -11.65 16.82 4.49
CA ILE A 73 -11.47 15.39 4.26
C ILE A 73 -10.58 14.78 5.33
N LEU A 74 -9.44 15.39 5.64
CA LEU A 74 -8.54 14.89 6.67
C LEU A 74 -9.25 14.80 8.04
N GLN A 75 -10.11 15.76 8.36
CA GLN A 75 -10.89 15.74 9.58
C GLN A 75 -11.90 14.57 9.62
N GLU A 76 -12.51 14.21 8.49
CA GLU A 76 -13.39 13.02 8.41
C GLU A 76 -12.64 11.72 8.74
N TYR A 77 -11.43 11.55 8.22
CA TYR A 77 -10.58 10.40 8.53
C TYR A 77 -10.22 10.36 10.02
N LYS A 78 -9.79 11.50 10.58
CA LYS A 78 -9.52 11.60 12.02
C LYS A 78 -10.76 11.22 12.82
N ASN A 79 -11.93 11.75 12.51
CA ASN A 79 -13.15 11.44 13.28
C ASN A 79 -13.46 9.93 13.34
N LYS A 80 -13.12 9.16 12.30
CA LYS A 80 -13.32 7.69 12.28
C LYS A 80 -12.20 6.92 12.97
N TYR A 81 -10.95 7.33 12.77
CA TYR A 81 -9.76 6.55 13.13
C TYR A 81 -8.93 7.17 14.28
N ASN A 82 -9.44 8.19 14.97
CA ASN A 82 -8.76 8.86 16.08
C ASN A 82 -8.83 8.01 17.35
N ASP A 83 -8.01 6.97 17.38
CA ASP A 83 -7.69 6.19 18.56
C ASP A 83 -6.23 6.50 18.98
N PRO A 84 -6.02 7.07 20.18
CA PRO A 84 -4.69 7.46 20.64
C PRO A 84 -3.72 6.29 20.85
N ASP A 85 -4.23 5.06 20.92
CA ASP A 85 -3.40 3.86 21.10
C ASP A 85 -2.87 3.31 19.76
N LEU A 86 -3.28 3.88 18.62
CA LEU A 86 -2.81 3.45 17.30
C LEU A 86 -1.34 3.85 17.06
N PRO A 87 -0.56 3.01 16.36
CA PRO A 87 0.89 3.16 16.23
C PRO A 87 1.29 4.18 15.15
N TYR A 88 0.42 5.13 14.83
CA TYR A 88 0.57 6.03 13.70
C TYR A 88 -0.03 7.41 13.97
N ASN A 89 0.39 8.40 13.19
CA ASN A 89 -0.18 9.75 13.20
C ASN A 89 -0.67 10.14 11.81
N MET A 90 -1.97 10.41 11.67
CA MET A 90 -2.56 10.79 10.37
C MET A 90 -2.10 12.15 9.85
N ASP A 91 -1.58 13.02 10.72
CA ASP A 91 -1.00 14.30 10.30
C ASP A 91 0.37 14.16 9.62
N ASP A 92 0.93 12.96 9.60
CA ASP A 92 2.23 12.70 8.98
C ASP A 92 2.12 12.66 7.46
N ASN A 93 2.19 13.83 6.81
CA ASN A 93 2.29 13.97 5.36
C ASN A 93 1.18 13.20 4.57
N PRO A 94 -0.10 13.42 4.86
CA PRO A 94 -1.17 12.59 4.29
C PRO A 94 -1.42 12.86 2.81
N VAL A 95 -1.69 11.79 2.05
CA VAL A 95 -2.16 11.83 0.66
C VAL A 95 -3.34 10.89 0.47
N LEU A 96 -4.34 11.31 -0.29
CA LEU A 96 -5.43 10.43 -0.71
C LEU A 96 -4.93 9.52 -1.82
N VAL A 97 -5.44 8.29 -1.86
CA VAL A 97 -5.23 7.36 -2.97
C VAL A 97 -6.58 6.85 -3.46
N ASN A 98 -6.76 6.85 -4.78
CA ASN A 98 -7.93 6.30 -5.48
C ASN A 98 -7.44 5.29 -6.53
N ASP A 99 -8.03 4.09 -6.55
CA ASP A 99 -7.66 3.01 -7.48
C ASP A 99 -8.62 2.84 -8.67
N GLY A 100 -9.58 3.75 -8.83
CA GLY A 100 -10.57 3.79 -9.91
C GLY A 100 -11.70 2.76 -9.83
N TYR A 101 -11.68 1.83 -8.85
CA TYR A 101 -12.62 0.72 -8.81
C TYR A 101 -13.36 0.57 -7.48
N THR A 102 -12.66 0.52 -6.34
CA THR A 102 -13.33 0.08 -5.10
C THR A 102 -12.66 0.53 -3.80
N VAL A 103 -11.47 1.14 -3.84
CA VAL A 103 -10.71 1.38 -2.62
C VAL A 103 -10.07 2.76 -2.61
N ASP A 104 -10.87 3.73 -2.15
CA ASP A 104 -10.36 5.05 -1.78
C ASP A 104 -9.82 4.99 -0.35
N GLY A 105 -8.68 5.62 -0.11
CA GLY A 105 -8.12 5.70 1.24
C GLY A 105 -7.11 6.82 1.43
N LEU A 106 -6.49 6.81 2.60
CA LEU A 106 -5.48 7.77 3.01
C LEU A 106 -4.17 7.03 3.27
N VAL A 107 -3.10 7.48 2.61
CA VAL A 107 -1.72 7.04 2.84
C VAL A 107 -0.98 8.13 3.60
N PHE A 108 -0.27 7.77 4.67
CA PHE A 108 0.42 8.71 5.54
C PHE A 108 1.66 8.08 6.20
N GLY A 109 2.59 8.92 6.64
CA GLY A 109 3.90 8.57 7.19
C GLY A 109 5.05 9.28 6.46
N HIS A 110 6.17 9.43 7.16
CA HIS A 110 7.36 10.15 6.67
C HIS A 110 8.43 9.26 6.03
N ASN A 111 8.24 7.93 6.03
CA ASN A 111 9.24 6.95 5.57
C ASN A 111 8.74 6.18 4.35
N ILE A 112 9.59 5.35 3.75
CA ILE A 112 9.22 4.46 2.62
C ILE A 112 8.02 3.57 3.01
N ALA A 113 8.01 3.00 4.21
CA ALA A 113 6.83 2.35 4.76
C ALA A 113 5.82 3.40 5.25
N LYS A 114 4.57 3.22 4.83
CA LYS A 114 3.46 4.13 5.05
C LYS A 114 2.27 3.37 5.59
N PHE A 115 1.50 4.03 6.43
CA PHE A 115 0.22 3.53 6.88
C PHE A 115 -0.84 3.87 5.83
N TYR A 116 -1.82 2.98 5.73
CA TYR A 116 -2.96 3.11 4.85
C TYR A 116 -4.24 2.84 5.63
N VAL A 117 -5.24 3.70 5.48
CA VAL A 117 -6.60 3.46 5.99
C VAL A 117 -7.63 3.68 4.90
N LEU A 118 -8.74 2.96 4.99
CA LEU A 118 -9.85 3.07 4.04
C LEU A 118 -10.62 4.38 4.24
N THR A 119 -11.29 4.84 3.19
CA THR A 119 -12.19 6.00 3.28
C THR A 119 -13.26 5.76 4.36
N PRO A 120 -13.60 6.77 5.16
CA PRO A 120 -14.72 6.69 6.09
C PRO A 120 -16.01 6.26 5.37
N ASN A 121 -16.86 5.48 6.04
CA ASN A 121 -18.16 5.02 5.50
C ASN A 121 -18.09 4.09 4.26
N THR A 122 -16.92 3.54 3.95
CA THR A 122 -16.80 2.43 2.99
C THR A 122 -17.58 1.20 3.46
N THR A 123 -18.48 0.69 2.61
CA THR A 123 -19.28 -0.53 2.84
C THR A 123 -18.53 -1.81 2.47
N ALA A 124 -17.22 -1.73 2.23
CA ALA A 124 -16.41 -2.88 1.87
C ALA A 124 -16.54 -3.96 2.96
N LEU A 125 -16.99 -5.15 2.58
CA LEU A 125 -17.27 -6.31 3.45
C LEU A 125 -16.06 -6.77 4.30
N LEU A 126 -14.87 -6.23 4.04
CA LEU A 126 -13.62 -6.53 4.73
C LEU A 126 -13.03 -5.28 5.39
N ASN A 127 -13.87 -4.35 5.87
CA ASN A 127 -13.43 -3.17 6.64
C ASN A 127 -12.84 -3.63 7.98
N TRP A 128 -11.58 -4.03 7.96
CA TRP A 128 -10.82 -4.27 9.17
C TRP A 128 -10.45 -2.88 9.68
N ASP A 129 -11.12 -2.41 10.72
CA ASP A 129 -10.97 -1.10 11.37
C ASP A 129 -9.55 -0.79 11.92
N GLY A 130 -8.53 -1.53 11.50
CA GLY A 130 -7.14 -1.30 11.88
C GLY A 130 -6.48 -0.29 10.94
N TYR A 131 -5.79 -0.81 9.94
CA TYR A 131 -4.96 -0.08 8.98
C TYR A 131 -4.20 -1.14 8.16
N ALA A 132 -3.60 -0.76 7.04
CA ALA A 132 -2.57 -1.54 6.38
C ALA A 132 -1.22 -0.80 6.43
N VAL A 133 -0.14 -1.54 6.14
CA VAL A 133 1.18 -0.96 5.94
C VAL A 133 1.65 -1.32 4.55
N ASP A 134 2.03 -0.29 3.80
CA ASP A 134 2.49 -0.39 2.42
C ASP A 134 3.83 0.34 2.26
N ALA A 135 4.74 -0.23 1.48
CA ALA A 135 6.04 0.36 1.22
C ALA A 135 6.13 0.88 -0.22
N TYR A 136 6.60 2.12 -0.38
CA TYR A 136 6.76 2.81 -1.66
C TYR A 136 8.21 3.27 -1.82
N ARG A 137 8.95 2.57 -2.67
CA ARG A 137 10.37 2.86 -2.91
C ARG A 137 10.58 3.43 -4.29
N LEU A 138 11.15 4.63 -4.36
CA LEU A 138 11.55 5.23 -5.62
C LEU A 138 12.71 4.43 -6.24
N LEU A 139 12.53 3.97 -7.47
CA LEU A 139 13.60 3.30 -8.24
C LEU A 139 14.24 4.25 -9.24
N SER A 140 13.45 5.18 -9.78
CA SER A 140 13.89 6.29 -10.63
C SER A 140 12.81 7.38 -10.61
N PRO A 141 13.04 8.57 -11.20
CA PRO A 141 12.02 9.63 -11.27
C PRO A 141 10.69 9.21 -11.91
N LYS A 142 10.68 8.14 -12.73
CA LYS A 142 9.46 7.63 -13.38
C LYS A 142 8.90 6.37 -12.75
N TYR A 143 9.65 5.70 -11.87
CA TYR A 143 9.34 4.34 -11.43
C TYR A 143 9.39 4.20 -9.91
N ILE A 144 8.33 3.63 -9.34
CA ILE A 144 8.22 3.29 -7.93
C ILE A 144 7.93 1.81 -7.78
N MET A 145 8.57 1.17 -6.80
CA MET A 145 8.19 -0.13 -6.31
C MET A 145 7.16 0.00 -5.19
N TYR A 146 5.99 -0.58 -5.37
CA TYR A 146 4.92 -0.67 -4.36
C TYR A 146 4.86 -2.09 -3.79
N THR A 147 4.85 -2.21 -2.47
CA THR A 147 4.83 -3.51 -1.77
C THR A 147 3.82 -3.48 -0.63
N GLN A 148 2.91 -4.45 -0.61
CA GLN A 148 1.98 -4.63 0.51
C GLN A 148 2.65 -5.44 1.62
N CYS A 149 2.81 -4.88 2.82
CA CYS A 149 3.54 -5.54 3.90
C CYS A 149 2.81 -6.79 4.41
N ALA A 150 1.46 -6.78 4.42
CA ALA A 150 0.65 -7.92 4.86
C ALA A 150 0.95 -9.22 4.07
N LEU A 151 1.45 -9.09 2.84
CA LEU A 151 1.84 -10.23 2.00
C LEU A 151 3.31 -10.63 2.20
N ARG A 152 3.99 -10.16 3.26
CA ARG A 152 5.41 -10.43 3.56
C ARG A 152 6.33 -10.11 2.37
N GLY A 153 5.96 -9.11 1.56
CA GLY A 153 6.68 -8.79 0.33
C GLY A 153 6.63 -9.85 -0.77
N HIS A 154 5.80 -10.89 -0.63
CA HIS A 154 5.59 -11.92 -1.66
C HIS A 154 4.96 -11.37 -2.94
N THR A 155 4.30 -10.20 -2.86
CA THR A 155 3.81 -9.47 -4.03
C THR A 155 4.38 -8.07 -4.03
N ARG A 156 4.97 -7.67 -5.16
CA ARG A 156 5.45 -6.31 -5.42
C ARG A 156 4.91 -5.83 -6.75
N TRP A 157 4.81 -4.52 -6.92
CA TRP A 157 4.40 -3.89 -8.15
C TRP A 157 5.44 -2.88 -8.61
N LEU A 158 5.74 -2.87 -9.91
CA LEU A 158 6.38 -1.74 -10.56
C LEU A 158 5.29 -0.77 -11.01
N LEU A 159 5.34 0.45 -10.50
CA LEU A 159 4.48 1.55 -10.88
C LEU A 159 5.24 2.53 -11.77
N SER A 160 4.55 3.12 -12.74
CA SER A 160 5.09 4.17 -13.61
C SER A 160 4.15 5.37 -13.67
N ASN A 161 4.68 6.59 -13.72
CA ASN A 161 3.87 7.78 -14.04
C ASN A 161 3.67 7.99 -15.56
N ASP A 162 4.31 7.18 -16.39
CA ASP A 162 4.11 7.10 -17.84
C ASP A 162 3.33 5.83 -18.19
N ARG A 163 2.10 6.00 -18.69
CA ARG A 163 1.22 4.90 -19.14
C ARG A 163 1.82 4.09 -20.28
N PHE A 164 2.67 4.71 -21.10
CA PHE A 164 3.26 4.10 -22.29
C PHE A 164 4.76 3.86 -22.12
N ALA A 165 5.22 3.70 -20.87
CA ALA A 165 6.62 3.46 -20.56
C ALA A 165 7.21 2.34 -21.44
N PRO A 166 8.38 2.56 -22.07
CA PRO A 166 9.01 1.57 -22.93
C PRO A 166 9.33 0.26 -22.20
N VAL A 167 9.03 -0.87 -22.82
CA VAL A 167 9.30 -2.20 -22.25
C VAL A 167 10.77 -2.41 -21.97
N ALA A 168 11.64 -1.99 -22.89
CA ALA A 168 13.09 -2.13 -22.73
C ALA A 168 13.61 -1.33 -21.51
N GLU A 169 13.05 -0.14 -21.26
CA GLU A 169 13.39 0.69 -20.09
C GLU A 169 12.99 -0.03 -18.78
N MET A 170 11.78 -0.57 -18.73
CA MET A 170 11.30 -1.33 -17.56
C MET A 170 12.09 -2.63 -17.34
N GLN A 171 12.40 -3.37 -18.40
CA GLN A 171 13.17 -4.60 -18.31
C GLN A 171 14.61 -4.36 -17.84
N ASP A 172 15.25 -3.31 -18.32
CA ASP A 172 16.59 -2.92 -17.86
C ASP A 172 16.56 -2.54 -16.37
N LEU A 173 15.57 -1.74 -15.96
CA LEU A 173 15.36 -1.40 -14.55
C LEU A 173 15.18 -2.64 -13.67
N ILE A 174 14.34 -3.59 -14.10
CA ILE A 174 14.07 -4.83 -13.35
C ILE A 174 15.34 -5.67 -13.24
N LYS A 175 16.07 -5.86 -14.34
CA LYS A 175 17.28 -6.69 -14.39
C LYS A 175 18.40 -6.13 -13.50
N ASN A 176 18.53 -4.80 -13.46
CA ASN A 176 19.58 -4.12 -12.70
C ASN A 176 19.20 -3.88 -11.24
N ASN A 177 17.97 -4.22 -10.83
CA ASN A 177 17.52 -4.09 -9.44
C ASN A 177 17.59 -5.44 -8.71
N ALA A 178 18.46 -5.52 -7.69
CA ALA A 178 18.70 -6.74 -6.91
C ALA A 178 17.47 -7.31 -6.16
N VAL A 179 16.43 -6.50 -5.96
CA VAL A 179 15.18 -6.96 -5.30
C VAL A 179 14.23 -7.57 -6.32
N LEU A 180 14.20 -7.05 -7.55
CA LEU A 180 13.22 -7.44 -8.58
C LEU A 180 13.74 -8.53 -9.52
N ASN A 181 15.04 -8.57 -9.81
CA ASN A 181 15.65 -9.47 -10.79
C ASN A 181 15.54 -10.96 -10.44
N HIS A 182 15.26 -11.30 -9.19
CA HIS A 182 15.09 -12.67 -8.70
C HIS A 182 13.62 -13.11 -8.59
N LEU A 183 12.67 -12.24 -8.93
CA LEU A 183 11.25 -12.51 -8.82
C LEU A 183 10.66 -12.79 -10.20
N ASP A 184 9.70 -13.72 -10.25
CA ASP A 184 8.88 -13.89 -11.43
C ASP A 184 7.93 -12.70 -11.57
N GLY A 185 8.12 -11.97 -12.66
CA GLY A 185 7.33 -10.79 -12.98
C GLY A 185 6.37 -11.05 -14.14
N GLN A 186 5.17 -10.50 -14.05
CA GLN A 186 4.18 -10.45 -15.12
C GLN A 186 3.90 -9.00 -15.53
N ARG A 187 3.81 -8.76 -16.84
CA ARG A 187 3.47 -7.44 -17.36
C ARG A 187 1.98 -7.15 -17.20
N TYR A 188 1.72 -5.98 -16.65
CA TYR A 188 0.44 -5.27 -16.73
C TYR A 188 0.63 -4.10 -17.71
N CYS A 189 -0.46 -3.59 -18.30
CA CYS A 189 -0.33 -2.67 -19.44
C CYS A 189 0.50 -3.25 -20.61
N ALA A 190 0.31 -4.52 -20.95
CA ALA A 190 0.84 -5.04 -22.21
C ALA A 190 0.06 -4.41 -23.36
N THR A 191 0.59 -3.33 -23.94
CA THR A 191 0.14 -2.87 -25.27
C THR A 191 0.67 -3.85 -26.30
N TYR A 192 -0.18 -4.23 -27.26
CA TYR A 192 0.21 -4.99 -28.45
C TYR A 192 1.32 -4.30 -29.23
#